data_AF-A0A975JAK8-F1
#
_entry.id   AF-A0A975JAK8-F1
#
_cell.length_a   1.000
_cell.length_b   1.000
_cell.length_c   1.000
_cell.angle_alpha   90.00
_cell.angle_beta   90.00
_cell.angle_gamma   90.00
#
_symmetry.space_group_name_H-M   'P 1'
#
loop_
_entity.id
_entity.type
_entity.pdbx_description
1 polymer ?
#
loop_
_entity_poly.entity_id
_entity_poly.type
_entity_poly.pdbx_seq_one_letter_code
_entity_poly.pdbx_strand_id
1 'polypeptide(L)'
;MKTIRKMRDMHTYKCTNTFHIPTILDSGMVSEEEYMTIQEGSLWGLVDEDEMEYYSTIDEEIILTSENLVIEISKEIFEKYFKIIE
;
A
#
# COMPACT_ATOMS: atom_id res chain seq x y z
N MET A 1 15.22 -2.61 20.89
CA MET A 1 15.48 -2.07 19.53
C MET A 1 14.98 -3.09 18.54
N LYS A 2 13.85 -2.84 17.86
CA LYS A 2 13.32 -3.75 16.84
C LYS A 2 14.10 -3.50 15.55
N THR A 3 14.83 -4.53 15.12
CA THR A 3 15.61 -4.56 13.88
C THR A 3 14.64 -4.42 12.70
N ILE A 4 14.81 -3.37 11.89
CA ILE A 4 14.14 -3.25 10.59
C ILE A 4 14.68 -4.41 9.74
N ARG A 5 13.87 -5.46 9.54
CA ARG A 5 14.22 -6.63 8.71
C ARG A 5 14.53 -6.11 7.30
N LYS A 6 15.65 -6.59 6.74
CA LYS A 6 16.10 -6.32 5.36
C LYS A 6 14.94 -6.54 4.37
N MET A 7 14.50 -5.48 3.69
CA MET A 7 13.74 -5.58 2.45
C MET A 7 14.60 -6.38 1.46
N ARG A 8 14.23 -7.64 1.17
CA ARG A 8 14.80 -8.41 0.06
C ARG A 8 14.02 -8.00 -1.18
N ASP A 9 14.70 -7.42 -2.16
CA ASP A 9 14.31 -7.26 -3.57
C ASP A 9 12.81 -7.19 -3.86
N MET A 10 12.14 -6.25 -3.19
CA MET A 10 10.75 -5.94 -3.45
C MET A 10 10.73 -4.94 -4.61
N HIS A 11 10.09 -5.33 -5.72
CA HIS A 11 9.79 -4.40 -6.80
C HIS A 11 9.25 -3.10 -6.21
N THR A 12 9.91 -1.99 -6.53
CA THR A 12 9.45 -0.68 -6.09
C THR A 12 8.41 -0.18 -7.08
N TYR A 13 7.31 0.35 -6.56
CA TYR A 13 6.22 0.90 -7.34
C TYR A 13 6.20 2.40 -7.18
N LYS A 14 6.08 3.11 -8.30
CA LYS A 14 5.90 4.55 -8.35
C LYS A 14 4.43 4.87 -8.60
N CYS A 15 3.87 5.74 -7.76
CA CYS A 15 2.55 6.31 -7.99
C CYS A 15 2.59 7.22 -9.22
N THR A 16 1.70 7.03 -10.19
CA THR A 16 1.71 7.78 -11.47
C THR A 16 0.83 9.01 -11.46
N ASN A 17 -0.13 9.13 -10.52
CA ASN A 17 -1.02 10.27 -10.40
C ASN A 17 -1.46 10.44 -8.95
N THR A 18 -1.60 11.69 -8.49
CA THR A 18 -2.10 11.94 -7.14
C THR A 18 -3.56 11.48 -7.00
N PHE A 19 -3.87 10.75 -5.94
CA PHE A 19 -5.22 10.31 -5.60
C PHE A 19 -5.46 10.33 -4.09
N HIS A 20 -6.72 10.17 -3.70
CA HIS A 20 -7.15 10.19 -2.31
C HIS A 20 -7.78 8.84 -1.94
N ILE A 21 -7.41 8.31 -0.78
CA ILE A 21 -8.04 7.13 -0.20
C ILE A 21 -8.68 7.50 1.13
N PRO A 22 -9.82 6.89 1.50
CA PRO A 22 -10.36 7.04 2.83
C PRO A 22 -9.35 6.62 3.90
N THR A 23 -9.30 7.34 5.01
CA THR A 23 -8.44 6.99 6.15
C THR A 23 -9.09 5.88 6.96
N ILE A 24 -8.33 4.85 7.34
CA ILE A 24 -8.78 3.84 8.32
C ILE A 24 -8.49 4.39 9.72
N LEU A 25 -9.52 4.53 10.54
CA LEU A 25 -9.42 4.97 11.93
C LEU A 25 -8.86 3.87 12.82
N ASP A 26 -8.34 4.22 14.00
CA ASP A 26 -7.86 3.26 15.00
C ASP A 26 -8.92 2.23 15.44
N SER A 27 -10.21 2.52 15.22
CA SER A 27 -11.34 1.60 15.43
C SER A 27 -11.47 0.51 14.37
N GLY A 28 -10.65 0.55 13.31
CA GLY A 28 -10.78 -0.31 12.12
C GLY A 28 -11.92 0.12 11.18
N MET A 29 -12.56 1.27 11.43
CA MET A 29 -13.60 1.82 10.55
C MET A 29 -13.00 2.78 9.54
N VAL A 30 -13.57 2.80 8.33
CA VAL A 30 -13.25 3.78 7.30
C VAL A 30 -13.87 5.13 7.66
N SER A 31 -13.08 6.20 7.64
CA SER A 31 -13.57 7.57 7.79
C SER A 31 -14.13 8.08 6.47
N GLU A 32 -15.38 8.54 6.47
CA GLU A 32 -16.01 9.18 5.31
C GLU A 32 -15.59 10.66 5.14
N GLU A 33 -15.06 11.26 6.21
CA GLU A 33 -14.68 12.69 6.25
C GLU A 33 -13.17 12.91 6.09
N GLU A 34 -12.35 11.90 6.40
CA GLU A 34 -10.90 11.98 6.32
C GLU A 34 -10.33 11.17 5.16
N TYR A 35 -9.51 11.83 4.36
CA TYR A 35 -8.84 11.23 3.22
C TYR A 35 -7.33 11.39 3.36
N MET A 36 -6.61 10.32 3.05
CA MET A 36 -5.18 10.33 2.85
C MET A 36 -4.86 10.64 1.41
N THR A 37 -3.88 11.52 1.17
CA THR A 37 -3.44 11.86 -0.19
C THR A 37 -2.18 11.08 -0.54
N ILE A 38 -2.25 10.28 -1.60
CA ILE A 38 -1.09 9.58 -2.17
C ILE A 38 -0.56 10.45 -3.30
N GLN A 39 0.67 10.94 -3.16
CA GLN A 39 1.26 11.88 -4.11
C GLN A 39 1.82 11.18 -5.35
N GLU A 40 1.63 11.79 -6.52
CA GLU A 40 2.34 11.40 -7.74
C GLU A 40 3.86 11.37 -7.49
N GLY A 41 4.50 10.31 -7.96
CA GLY A 41 5.93 10.08 -7.81
C GLY A 41 6.36 9.49 -6.48
N SER A 42 5.46 9.32 -5.51
CA SER A 42 5.75 8.57 -4.29
C SER A 42 6.13 7.12 -4.60
N LEU A 43 7.05 6.58 -3.81
CA LEU A 43 7.60 5.23 -3.97
C LEU A 43 7.07 4.31 -2.88
N TRP A 44 6.64 3.12 -3.28
CA TRP A 44 5.98 2.15 -2.44
C TRP A 44 6.54 0.77 -2.68
N GLY A 45 6.73 0.00 -1.61
CA GLY A 45 6.94 -1.44 -1.69
C GLY A 45 5.60 -2.14 -1.49
N LEU A 46 5.46 -3.32 -2.10
CA LEU A 46 4.51 -4.28 -1.57
C LEU A 46 4.98 -4.70 -0.17
N VAL A 47 4.10 -5.21 0.67
CA VAL A 47 4.50 -5.94 1.87
C VAL A 47 4.51 -7.42 1.48
N ASP A 48 5.69 -8.05 1.41
CA ASP A 48 5.81 -9.44 0.96
C ASP A 48 5.33 -10.35 2.07
N GLU A 49 4.26 -11.09 1.80
CA GLU A 49 3.62 -11.98 2.75
C GLU A 49 4.24 -13.38 2.73
N ASP A 50 5.56 -13.51 2.88
CA ASP A 50 6.16 -14.80 3.28
C ASP A 50 5.69 -15.25 4.70
N GLU A 51 4.82 -14.48 5.37
CA GLU A 51 4.08 -14.84 6.59
C GLU A 51 2.53 -14.73 6.47
N MET A 52 1.95 -14.40 5.30
CA MET A 52 0.51 -14.51 5.03
C MET A 52 0.30 -15.07 3.62
N GLU A 53 0.07 -16.38 3.58
CA GLU A 53 -0.38 -17.06 2.37
C GLU A 53 -1.51 -16.29 1.68
N TYR A 54 -1.28 -15.99 0.41
CA TYR A 54 -2.26 -15.55 -0.58
C TYR A 54 -2.78 -14.13 -0.35
N TYR A 55 -2.69 -13.31 -1.41
CA TYR A 55 -3.77 -12.42 -1.84
C TYR A 55 -5.08 -12.93 -1.25
N SER A 56 -5.56 -12.32 -0.17
CA SER A 56 -6.74 -12.80 0.54
C SER A 56 -7.81 -13.02 -0.52
N THR A 57 -8.11 -14.29 -0.79
CA THR A 57 -8.80 -14.72 -2.02
C THR A 57 -10.29 -14.36 -2.00
N ILE A 58 -10.67 -13.47 -1.09
CA ILE A 58 -12.02 -13.08 -0.76
C ILE A 58 -12.24 -11.59 -1.07
N ASP A 59 -11.21 -10.74 -0.98
CA ASP A 59 -11.27 -9.32 -1.35
C ASP A 59 -9.93 -8.91 -1.97
N GLU A 60 -9.94 -8.45 -3.23
CA GLU A 60 -8.75 -8.15 -4.04
C GLU A 60 -7.96 -6.93 -3.50
N GLU A 61 -7.43 -7.02 -2.29
CA GLU A 61 -6.73 -5.94 -1.59
C GLU A 61 -5.21 -6.12 -1.68
N ILE A 62 -4.52 -4.98 -1.76
CA ILE A 62 -3.08 -4.85 -1.93
C ILE A 62 -2.55 -3.97 -0.80
N ILE A 63 -1.62 -4.52 -0.02
CA ILE A 63 -0.96 -3.79 1.07
C ILE A 63 0.34 -3.18 0.55
N LEU A 64 0.44 -1.86 0.63
CA LEU A 64 1.62 -1.10 0.25
C LEU A 64 2.25 -0.42 1.47
N THR A 65 3.58 -0.31 1.46
CA THR A 65 4.34 0.43 2.46
C THR A 65 5.27 1.46 1.85
N SER A 66 5.35 2.63 2.49
CA SER A 66 6.28 3.70 2.15
C SER A 66 6.75 4.37 3.44
N GLU A 67 8.05 4.33 3.70
CA GLU A 67 8.68 4.85 4.92
C GLU A 67 8.02 4.33 6.22
N ASN A 68 7.13 5.12 6.83
CA ASN A 68 6.40 4.81 8.07
C ASN A 68 4.89 4.69 7.86
N LEU A 69 4.46 4.58 6.61
CA LEU A 69 3.06 4.51 6.21
C LEU A 69 2.77 3.14 5.60
N VAL A 70 1.64 2.57 5.99
CA VAL A 70 1.07 1.36 5.39
C VAL A 70 -0.34 1.71 4.94
N ILE A 71 -0.68 1.32 3.72
CA ILE A 71 -2.01 1.49 3.16
C ILE A 71 -2.50 0.16 2.61
N GLU A 72 -3.81 0.01 2.61
CA GLU A 72 -4.53 -1.08 1.99
C GLU A 72 -5.42 -0.48 0.91
N ILE A 73 -5.27 -0.96 -0.32
CA ILE A 73 -6.00 -0.47 -1.49
C ILE A 73 -6.48 -1.65 -2.32
N SER A 74 -7.56 -1.46 -3.09
CA SER A 74 -7.96 -2.49 -4.04
C SER A 74 -6.94 -2.67 -5.16
N LYS A 75 -6.92 -3.87 -5.74
CA LYS A 75 -6.13 -4.21 -6.92
C LYS A 75 -6.41 -3.28 -8.09
N GLU A 76 -7.66 -2.86 -8.28
CA GLU A 76 -8.02 -1.89 -9.31
C GLU A 76 -7.30 -0.54 -9.10
N ILE A 77 -7.27 -0.03 -7.87
CA ILE A 77 -6.54 1.20 -7.54
C ILE A 77 -5.04 0.99 -7.77
N PHE A 78 -4.51 -0.16 -7.34
CA PHE A 78 -3.10 -0.48 -7.52
C PHE A 78 -2.71 -0.47 -9.00
N GLU A 79 -3.39 -1.25 -9.85
CA GLU A 79 -3.09 -1.36 -11.28
C GLU A 79 -3.29 -0.03 -12.03
N LYS A 80 -4.21 0.81 -11.56
CA LYS A 80 -4.50 2.12 -12.15
C LYS A 80 -3.44 3.17 -11.83
N TYR A 81 -2.94 3.19 -10.59
CA TYR A 81 -2.12 4.29 -10.08
C TYR A 81 -0.66 3.93 -9.83
N PHE A 82 -0.28 2.65 -9.84
CA PHE A 82 1.08 2.22 -9.53
C PHE A 82 1.74 1.50 -10.70
N LYS A 83 3.01 1.82 -10.93
CA LYS A 83 3.84 1.14 -11.91
C LYS A 83 5.16 0.72 -11.30
N ILE A 84 5.60 -0.48 -11.63
CA ILE A 84 6.92 -1.00 -11.30
C ILE A 84 8.00 -0.06 -11.88
N ILE A 85 9.01 0.22 -11.06
CA ILE A 85 10.24 0.87 -11.49
C ILE A 85 11.39 -0.14 -11.34
N GLU A 86 12.08 -0.42 -12.45
CA GLU A 86 13.26 -1.29 -12.52
C GLU A 86 14.53 -0.57 -12.02
#